data_AF-A0AAJ1ZDW0-F1
#
_entry.id   AF-A0AAJ1ZDW0-F1
#
_cell.length_a   1.000
_cell.length_b   1.000
_cell.length_c   1.000
_cell.angle_alpha   90.00
_cell.angle_beta   90.00
_cell.angle_gamma   90.00
#
_symmetry.space_group_name_H-M   'P 1'
#
loop_
_entity.id
_entity.type
_entity.pdbx_description
1 polymer ?
#
loop_
_entity_poly.entity_id
_entity_poly.type
_entity_poly.pdbx_seq_one_letter_code
_entity_poly.pdbx_strand_id
1 'polypeptide(L)'
;MTSPSVATHSAPKPVPSYFRSKTLTAALAFLFGSIGLHRFYLYGMRDRYGWAHIVGIVMGAFGYLMLAASERTSVLGWALALPGAVSLLAAFLSAIVYGLRPDAKWDAQFNAHTNRQSDSGWTVIFVVIFSLLIGAFLLMTGLALTFQTYFEGQVEAAKALSQ
;
A
#
# COMPACT_ATOMS: atom_id res chain seq x y z
N MET A 1 -3.06 -62.17 -22.45
CA MET A 1 -2.63 -60.93 -23.14
C MET A 1 -2.98 -59.76 -22.23
N THR A 2 -2.05 -59.30 -21.40
CA THR A 2 -2.27 -58.18 -20.48
C THR A 2 -1.56 -56.95 -21.04
N SER A 3 -2.33 -55.94 -21.44
CA SER A 3 -1.83 -54.65 -21.93
C SER A 3 -1.03 -53.91 -20.85
N PRO A 4 0.11 -53.28 -21.17
CA PRO A 4 0.81 -52.42 -20.22
C PRO A 4 0.12 -51.06 -20.16
N SER A 5 -0.23 -50.64 -18.93
CA SER A 5 -0.79 -49.33 -18.63
C SER A 5 0.28 -48.25 -18.87
N VAL A 6 0.02 -47.34 -19.80
CA VAL A 6 0.90 -46.20 -20.09
C VAL A 6 0.72 -45.16 -18.98
N ALA A 7 1.72 -45.04 -18.10
CA ALA A 7 1.78 -43.97 -17.12
C ALA A 7 2.01 -42.63 -17.85
N THR A 8 0.98 -41.80 -17.93
CA THR A 8 1.10 -40.42 -18.40
C THR A 8 1.88 -39.61 -17.36
N HIS A 9 3.19 -39.44 -17.58
CA HIS A 9 3.99 -38.46 -16.85
C HIS A 9 3.51 -37.05 -17.21
N SER A 10 2.71 -36.45 -16.32
CA SER A 10 2.36 -35.04 -16.38
C SER A 10 3.64 -34.21 -16.31
N ALA A 11 3.99 -33.53 -17.40
CA ALA A 11 5.16 -32.66 -17.46
C ALA A 11 5.08 -31.58 -16.35
N PRO A 12 6.16 -31.31 -15.62
CA PRO A 12 6.17 -30.28 -14.60
C PRO A 12 5.91 -28.92 -15.24
N LYS A 13 4.92 -28.18 -14.71
CA LYS A 13 4.65 -26.80 -15.13
C LYS A 13 5.93 -25.96 -14.94
N PRO A 14 6.35 -25.16 -15.93
CA PRO A 14 7.49 -24.28 -15.78
C PRO A 14 7.21 -23.29 -14.65
N VAL A 15 7.90 -23.48 -13.54
CA VAL A 15 7.85 -22.60 -12.37
C VAL A 15 8.74 -21.38 -12.65
N PRO A 16 8.24 -20.15 -12.49
CA PRO A 16 9.03 -18.96 -12.75
C PRO A 16 10.24 -18.88 -11.81
N SER A 17 11.45 -18.94 -12.39
CA SER A 17 12.75 -18.81 -11.73
C SER A 17 13.07 -17.33 -11.43
N TYR A 18 12.29 -16.66 -10.59
CA TYR A 18 12.57 -15.27 -10.21
C TYR A 18 12.73 -15.12 -8.71
N PHE A 19 13.94 -14.81 -8.28
CA PHE A 19 14.27 -14.46 -6.89
C PHE A 19 13.65 -13.10 -6.54
N ARG A 20 12.88 -13.04 -5.45
CA ARG A 20 12.18 -11.81 -5.05
C ARG A 20 12.87 -11.16 -3.87
N SER A 21 13.52 -10.02 -4.14
CA SER A 21 14.23 -9.24 -3.12
C SER A 21 13.29 -8.40 -2.25
N LYS A 22 13.52 -8.48 -0.94
CA LYS A 22 12.79 -7.75 0.09
C LYS A 22 13.06 -6.24 0.04
N THR A 23 14.30 -5.85 -0.23
CA THR A 23 14.73 -4.45 -0.45
C THR A 23 13.91 -3.78 -1.54
N LEU A 24 13.76 -4.46 -2.67
CA LEU A 24 13.04 -3.94 -3.83
C LEU A 24 11.54 -3.88 -3.57
N THR A 25 10.99 -4.85 -2.83
CA THR A 25 9.57 -4.80 -2.45
C THR A 25 9.28 -3.67 -1.46
N ALA A 26 10.15 -3.45 -0.47
CA ALA A 26 10.03 -2.34 0.46
C ALA A 26 10.19 -0.99 -0.27
N ALA A 27 11.19 -0.85 -1.15
CA ALA A 27 11.40 0.36 -1.93
C ALA A 27 10.22 0.64 -2.87
N LEU A 28 9.65 -0.38 -3.50
CA LEU A 28 8.43 -0.27 -4.30
C LEU A 28 7.22 0.11 -3.45
N ALA A 29 7.11 -0.38 -2.22
CA ALA A 29 6.04 -0.01 -1.31
C ALA A 29 6.18 1.43 -0.83
N PHE A 30 7.41 1.92 -0.68
CA PHE A 30 7.68 3.30 -0.29
C PHE A 30 7.47 4.29 -1.44
N LEU A 31 8.07 4.03 -2.61
CA LEU A 31 8.05 4.95 -3.75
C LEU A 31 6.75 4.87 -4.55
N PHE A 32 6.18 3.67 -4.68
CA PHE A 32 5.03 3.40 -5.55
C PHE A 32 3.91 2.65 -4.84
N GLY A 33 3.93 2.60 -3.50
CA GLY A 33 2.94 1.82 -2.77
C GLY A 33 1.54 2.39 -2.84
N SER A 34 1.41 3.70 -3.01
CA SER A 34 0.13 4.38 -3.28
C SER A 34 -0.52 3.93 -4.60
N ILE A 35 0.27 3.41 -5.55
CA ILE A 35 -0.20 2.81 -6.81
C ILE A 35 -0.39 1.27 -6.65
N GLY A 36 0.06 0.69 -5.54
CA GLY A 36 -0.03 -0.76 -5.29
C GLY A 36 1.05 -1.58 -6.00
N LEU A 37 2.11 -0.95 -6.52
CA LEU A 37 3.16 -1.62 -7.31
C LEU A 37 3.85 -2.75 -6.55
N HIS A 38 4.04 -2.60 -5.24
CA HIS A 38 4.60 -3.64 -4.36
C HIS A 38 3.72 -4.89 -4.29
N ARG A 39 2.39 -4.73 -4.39
CA ARG A 39 1.42 -5.83 -4.39
C ARG A 39 1.32 -6.50 -5.74
N PHE A 40 1.35 -5.73 -6.82
CA PHE A 40 1.46 -6.28 -8.17
C PHE A 40 2.78 -7.04 -8.37
N TYR A 41 3.87 -6.56 -7.77
CA TYR A 41 5.16 -7.24 -7.76
C TYR A 41 5.14 -8.57 -6.99
N LEU A 42 4.36 -8.69 -5.90
CA LEU A 42 4.27 -9.91 -5.09
C LEU A 42 3.20 -10.90 -5.57
N TYR A 43 1.99 -10.44 -5.83
CA TYR A 43 0.82 -11.28 -6.08
C TYR A 43 0.37 -11.28 -7.56
N GLY A 44 1.01 -10.49 -8.42
CA GLY A 44 0.67 -10.36 -9.84
C GLY A 44 -0.55 -9.47 -10.11
N MET A 45 -0.91 -9.30 -11.39
CA MET A 45 -1.98 -8.39 -11.84
C MET A 45 -3.41 -8.76 -11.40
N ARG A 46 -3.60 -9.93 -10.78
CA ARG A 46 -4.90 -10.40 -10.23
C ARG A 46 -5.19 -9.94 -8.79
N ASP A 47 -4.32 -9.14 -8.17
CA ASP A 47 -4.54 -8.71 -6.79
C ASP A 47 -5.59 -7.60 -6.67
N ARG A 48 -6.78 -7.96 -6.15
CA ARG A 48 -7.90 -7.04 -5.88
C ARG A 48 -7.51 -5.85 -5.01
N TYR A 49 -6.55 -6.02 -4.11
CA TYR A 49 -6.14 -4.97 -3.20
C TYR A 49 -5.12 -4.00 -3.83
N GLY A 50 -4.32 -4.46 -4.79
CA GLY A 50 -3.50 -3.59 -5.63
C GLY A 50 -4.38 -2.63 -6.45
N TRP A 51 -5.48 -3.15 -7.00
CA TRP A 51 -6.49 -2.33 -7.67
C TRP A 51 -7.21 -1.36 -6.71
N ALA A 52 -7.51 -1.79 -5.49
CA ALA A 52 -8.09 -0.89 -4.48
C ALA A 52 -7.17 0.31 -4.16
N HIS A 53 -5.85 0.12 -4.16
CA HIS A 53 -4.90 1.23 -3.99
C HIS A 53 -4.99 2.25 -5.14
N ILE A 54 -5.04 1.77 -6.39
CA ILE A 54 -5.18 2.63 -7.57
C ILE A 54 -6.48 3.43 -7.51
N VAL A 55 -7.61 2.77 -7.21
CA VAL A 55 -8.89 3.47 -7.10
C VAL A 55 -8.85 4.48 -5.94
N GLY A 56 -8.28 4.09 -4.80
CA GLY A 56 -8.10 4.97 -3.65
C GLY A 56 -7.28 6.22 -3.97
N ILE A 57 -6.14 6.08 -4.66
CA ILE A 57 -5.28 7.24 -4.97
C ILE A 57 -5.91 8.16 -6.01
N VAL A 58 -6.64 7.62 -6.99
CA VAL A 58 -7.38 8.42 -7.99
C VAL A 58 -8.50 9.21 -7.31
N MET A 59 -9.29 8.56 -6.44
CA MET A 59 -10.30 9.25 -5.64
C MET A 59 -9.65 10.31 -4.74
N GLY A 60 -8.54 9.98 -4.09
CA GLY A 60 -7.77 10.89 -3.26
C GLY A 60 -7.31 12.15 -3.99
N ALA A 61 -6.73 11.98 -5.18
CA ALA A 61 -6.25 13.09 -6.00
C ALA A 61 -7.41 14.01 -6.42
N PHE A 62 -8.54 13.43 -6.83
CA PHE A 62 -9.72 14.21 -7.18
C PHE A 62 -10.31 14.93 -5.95
N GLY A 63 -10.39 14.25 -4.81
CA GLY A 63 -10.83 14.85 -3.54
C GLY A 63 -9.95 16.00 -3.09
N TYR A 64 -8.63 15.86 -3.21
CA TYR A 64 -7.67 16.92 -2.91
C TYR A 64 -7.84 18.13 -3.83
N LEU A 65 -7.97 17.92 -5.14
CA LEU A 65 -8.21 19.00 -6.10
C LEU A 65 -9.52 19.76 -5.79
N MET A 66 -10.58 19.04 -5.42
CA MET A 66 -11.82 19.67 -4.97
C MET A 66 -11.65 20.45 -3.67
N LEU A 67 -10.92 19.90 -2.68
CA LEU A 67 -10.63 20.62 -1.43
C LEU A 67 -9.80 21.88 -1.67
N ALA A 68 -8.83 21.83 -2.58
CA ALA A 68 -8.01 22.97 -2.95
C ALA A 68 -8.83 24.04 -3.67
N ALA A 69 -9.74 23.63 -4.57
CA ALA A 69 -10.62 24.56 -5.29
C ALA A 69 -11.74 25.15 -4.41
N SER A 70 -12.16 24.44 -3.35
CA SER A 70 -13.25 24.85 -2.47
C SER A 70 -12.79 25.35 -1.09
N GLU A 71 -11.49 25.65 -0.91
CA GLU A 71 -10.91 26.04 0.38
C GLU A 71 -11.33 25.15 1.57
N ARG A 72 -11.37 23.83 1.35
CA ARG A 72 -11.77 22.80 2.33
C ARG A 72 -13.25 22.77 2.74
N THR A 73 -14.12 23.54 2.10
CA THR A 73 -15.57 23.54 2.39
C THR A 73 -16.34 22.38 1.75
N SER A 74 -15.77 21.75 0.70
CA SER A 74 -16.45 20.69 -0.05
C SER A 74 -16.49 19.36 0.72
N VAL A 75 -17.70 18.93 1.11
CA VAL A 75 -17.94 17.62 1.75
C VAL A 75 -17.57 16.46 0.81
N LEU A 76 -17.86 16.59 -0.49
CA LEU A 76 -17.47 15.59 -1.49
C LEU A 76 -15.94 15.51 -1.65
N GLY A 77 -15.25 16.65 -1.55
CA GLY A 77 -13.79 16.70 -1.54
C GLY A 77 -13.20 15.90 -0.37
N TRP A 78 -13.72 16.09 0.84
CA TRP A 78 -13.34 15.32 2.03
C TRP A 78 -13.67 13.82 1.89
N ALA A 79 -14.86 13.49 1.40
CA ALA A 79 -15.29 12.10 1.21
C ALA A 79 -14.40 11.33 0.23
N LEU A 80 -13.89 12.00 -0.82
CA LEU A 80 -12.98 11.40 -1.80
C LEU A 80 -11.51 11.42 -1.36
N ALA A 81 -11.11 12.44 -0.60
CA ALA A 81 -9.76 12.54 -0.05
C ALA A 81 -9.46 11.43 0.98
N LEU A 82 -10.44 11.05 1.80
CA LEU A 82 -10.27 10.06 2.86
C LEU A 82 -9.84 8.67 2.33
N PRO A 83 -10.50 8.05 1.34
CA PRO A 83 -10.02 6.81 0.71
C PRO A 83 -8.60 6.90 0.17
N GLY A 84 -8.21 8.06 -0.39
CA GLY A 84 -6.85 8.30 -0.87
C GLY A 84 -5.82 8.35 0.25
N ALA A 85 -6.12 9.06 1.33
CA ALA A 85 -5.29 9.11 2.52
C ALA A 85 -5.12 7.71 3.13
N VAL A 86 -6.21 6.94 3.24
CA VAL A 86 -6.17 5.55 3.72
C VAL A 86 -5.32 4.66 2.81
N SER A 87 -5.48 4.77 1.48
CA SER A 87 -4.66 4.03 0.51
C SER A 87 -3.17 4.35 0.68
N LEU A 88 -2.82 5.64 0.80
CA LEU A 88 -1.45 6.11 0.98
C LEU A 88 -0.85 5.62 2.32
N LEU A 89 -1.59 5.73 3.42
CA LEU A 89 -1.14 5.26 4.72
C LEU A 89 -0.99 3.73 4.77
N ALA A 90 -1.91 2.99 4.13
CA ALA A 90 -1.82 1.55 4.01
C ALA A 90 -0.59 1.10 3.19
N ALA A 91 -0.14 1.91 2.23
CA ALA A 91 1.09 1.67 1.49
C ALA A 91 2.33 1.81 2.38
N PHE A 92 2.43 2.89 3.16
CA PHE A 92 3.52 3.07 4.13
C PHE A 92 3.53 1.97 5.19
N LEU A 93 2.35 1.59 5.70
CA LEU A 93 2.22 0.47 6.63
C LEU A 93 2.71 -0.84 6.00
N SER A 94 2.37 -1.09 4.74
CA SER A 94 2.82 -2.27 4.01
C SER A 94 4.35 -2.27 3.84
N ALA A 95 4.96 -1.13 3.53
CA ALA A 95 6.43 -0.99 3.47
C ALA A 95 7.09 -1.35 4.80
N ILE A 96 6.51 -0.91 5.92
CA ILE A 96 6.98 -1.24 7.28
C ILE A 96 6.81 -2.73 7.57
N VAL A 97 5.64 -3.30 7.30
CA VAL A 97 5.32 -4.71 7.57
C VAL A 97 6.21 -5.65 6.76
N TYR A 98 6.44 -5.35 5.48
CA TYR A 98 7.32 -6.16 4.64
C TYR A 98 8.80 -5.93 4.95
N GLY A 99 9.20 -4.69 5.27
CA GLY A 99 10.57 -4.37 5.64
C GLY A 99 11.00 -5.00 6.97
N LEU A 100 10.13 -5.04 7.97
CA LEU A 100 10.41 -5.64 9.28
C LEU A 100 10.16 -7.15 9.34
N ARG A 101 9.62 -7.76 8.28
CA ARG A 101 9.40 -9.21 8.26
C ARG A 101 10.75 -9.95 8.36
N PRO A 102 10.92 -10.96 9.24
CA PRO A 102 12.14 -11.75 9.29
C PRO A 102 12.44 -12.45 7.97
N ASP A 103 13.72 -12.52 7.57
CA ASP A 103 14.13 -13.06 6.27
C ASP A 103 13.76 -14.53 6.10
N ALA A 104 13.89 -15.34 7.15
CA ALA A 104 13.44 -16.72 7.13
C ALA A 104 11.93 -16.87 6.84
N LYS A 105 11.09 -15.95 7.35
CA LYS A 105 9.64 -15.94 7.06
C LYS A 105 9.35 -15.43 5.65
N TRP A 106 10.15 -14.49 5.15
CA TRP A 106 10.05 -14.01 3.77
C TRP A 106 10.38 -15.12 2.78
N ASP A 107 11.50 -15.81 3.00
CA ASP A 107 11.97 -16.87 2.11
C ASP A 107 11.02 -18.07 2.13
N ALA A 108 10.53 -18.46 3.31
CA ALA A 108 9.54 -19.54 3.41
C ALA A 108 8.22 -19.23 2.67
N GLN A 109 7.86 -17.96 2.52
CA GLN A 109 6.59 -17.56 1.89
C GLN A 109 6.72 -17.25 0.40
N PHE A 110 7.83 -16.64 -0.03
CA PHE A 110 7.99 -16.13 -1.40
C PHE A 110 9.15 -16.77 -2.17
N ASN A 111 10.15 -17.31 -1.48
CA ASN A 111 11.35 -17.91 -2.09
C ASN A 111 11.50 -19.40 -1.75
N ALA A 112 10.44 -20.10 -1.32
CA ALA A 112 10.47 -21.49 -0.82
C ALA A 112 11.03 -22.51 -1.82
N HIS A 113 11.08 -22.15 -3.11
CA HIS A 113 11.56 -22.99 -4.20
C HIS A 113 12.89 -22.49 -4.81
N THR A 114 13.53 -21.51 -4.19
CA THR A 114 14.78 -20.90 -4.63
C THR A 114 15.90 -21.26 -3.65
N ASN A 115 16.98 -21.85 -4.14
CA ASN A 115 18.15 -22.27 -3.35
C ASN A 115 19.02 -21.09 -2.86
N ARG A 116 18.44 -19.89 -2.75
CA ARG A 116 19.10 -18.64 -2.31
C ARG A 116 18.39 -18.11 -1.07
N GLN A 117 19.16 -17.86 -0.02
CA GLN A 117 18.71 -17.11 1.14
C GLN A 117 18.66 -15.60 0.81
N SER A 118 17.60 -14.93 1.24
CA SER A 118 17.49 -13.49 1.20
C SER A 118 18.28 -12.88 2.34
N ASP A 119 19.31 -12.10 2.02
CA ASP A 119 20.03 -11.27 2.99
C ASP A 119 19.44 -9.86 2.94
N SER A 120 18.61 -9.50 3.95
CA SER A 120 18.06 -8.15 4.01
C SER A 120 19.11 -7.17 4.49
N GLY A 121 19.70 -6.46 3.53
CA GLY A 121 20.65 -5.40 3.84
C GLY A 121 20.02 -4.19 4.55
N TRP A 122 20.89 -3.33 5.10
CA TRP A 122 20.59 -2.06 5.76
C TRP A 122 19.63 -1.14 4.98
N THR A 123 19.61 -1.25 3.65
CA THR A 123 18.70 -0.47 2.79
C THR A 123 17.22 -0.67 3.13
N VAL A 124 16.81 -1.88 3.56
CA VAL A 124 15.42 -2.12 4.02
C VAL A 124 15.10 -1.27 5.25
N ILE A 125 16.05 -1.16 6.18
CA ILE A 125 15.86 -0.43 7.43
C ILE A 125 15.64 1.06 7.12
N PHE A 126 16.45 1.65 6.23
CA PHE A 126 16.23 3.03 5.80
C PHE A 126 14.85 3.24 5.19
N VAL A 127 14.41 2.33 4.32
CA VAL A 127 13.07 2.41 3.73
C VAL A 127 11.97 2.35 4.79
N VAL A 128 12.11 1.48 5.80
CA VAL A 128 11.18 1.40 6.94
C VAL A 128 11.17 2.71 7.73
N ILE A 129 12.34 3.28 8.03
CA ILE A 129 12.48 4.54 8.77
C ILE A 129 11.78 5.68 8.01
N PHE A 130 12.07 5.85 6.72
CA PHE A 130 11.43 6.89 5.92
C PHE A 130 9.92 6.65 5.77
N SER A 131 9.49 5.39 5.61
CA SER A 131 8.07 5.05 5.55
C SER A 131 7.34 5.43 6.83
N LEU A 132 7.94 5.15 7.99
CA LEU A 132 7.37 5.48 9.29
C LEU A 132 7.34 7.00 9.50
N LEU A 133 8.44 7.69 9.20
CA LEU A 133 8.57 9.14 9.39
C LEU A 133 7.56 9.90 8.53
N ILE A 134 7.52 9.60 7.23
CA ILE A 134 6.61 10.28 6.29
C ILE A 134 5.16 9.86 6.55
N GLY A 135 4.90 8.58 6.80
CA GLY A 135 3.56 8.09 7.10
C GLY A 135 2.97 8.72 8.36
N ALA A 136 3.76 8.83 9.43
CA ALA A 136 3.35 9.50 10.67
C ALA A 136 3.10 11.00 10.45
N PHE A 137 3.97 11.68 9.71
CA PHE A 137 3.82 13.10 9.40
C PHE A 137 2.53 13.37 8.62
N LEU A 138 2.25 12.57 7.59
CA LEU A 138 1.03 12.68 6.79
C LEU A 138 -0.23 12.39 7.62
N LEU A 139 -0.19 11.35 8.46
CA LEU A 139 -1.29 11.04 9.37
C LEU A 139 -1.58 12.21 10.32
N MET A 140 -0.54 12.77 10.94
CA MET A 140 -0.67 13.90 11.85
C MET A 140 -1.22 15.14 11.13
N THR A 141 -0.71 15.44 9.93
CA THR A 141 -1.18 16.56 9.10
C THR A 141 -2.66 16.40 8.73
N GLY A 142 -3.06 15.20 8.28
CA GLY A 142 -4.45 14.91 7.94
C GLY A 142 -5.39 15.07 9.14
N LEU A 143 -4.96 14.60 10.31
CA LEU A 143 -5.74 14.72 11.55
C LEU A 143 -5.89 16.19 11.99
N ALA A 144 -4.79 16.95 11.95
CA ALA A 144 -4.78 18.37 12.31
C ALA A 144 -5.74 19.18 11.41
N LEU A 145 -5.67 18.98 10.08
CA LEU A 145 -6.55 19.65 9.12
C LEU A 145 -8.02 19.27 9.33
N THR A 146 -8.29 17.99 9.62
CA THR A 146 -9.65 17.51 9.88
C THR A 146 -10.23 18.16 11.13
N PHE A 147 -9.47 18.20 12.22
CA PHE A 147 -9.93 18.83 13.46
C PHE A 147 -10.11 20.34 13.30
N GLN A 148 -9.18 21.03 12.65
CA GLN A 148 -9.30 22.45 12.38
C GLN A 148 -10.60 22.74 11.62
N THR A 149 -10.84 22.04 10.52
CA THR A 149 -12.05 22.23 9.69
C THR A 149 -13.33 21.90 10.46
N TYR A 150 -13.32 20.85 11.28
CA TYR A 150 -14.47 20.46 12.09
C TYR A 150 -14.81 21.52 13.14
N PHE A 151 -13.82 22.04 13.87
CA PHE A 151 -14.04 23.06 14.90
C PHE A 151 -14.41 24.42 14.30
N GLU A 152 -13.80 24.82 13.19
CA GLU A 152 -14.19 26.04 12.45
C GLU A 152 -15.68 25.99 12.07
N GLY A 153 -16.13 24.88 11.48
CA GLY A 153 -17.54 24.70 11.11
C GLY A 153 -18.51 24.72 12.30
N GLN A 154 -18.13 24.14 13.44
CA GLN A 154 -18.97 24.18 14.66
C GLN A 154 -19.10 25.59 15.23
N VAL A 155 -18.00 26.35 15.25
CA VAL A 155 -17.99 27.73 15.76
C VAL A 155 -18.84 28.64 14.87
N GLU A 156 -18.75 28.49 13.55
CA GLU A 156 -19.59 29.24 12.61
C GLU A 156 -21.07 28.91 12.75
N ALA A 157 -21.43 27.63 12.87
CA ALA A 157 -22.81 27.20 13.09
C ALA A 157 -23.39 27.77 14.40
N ALA A 158 -22.59 27.79 15.48
CA ALA A 158 -23.00 28.37 16.75
C ALA A 158 -23.23 29.89 16.66
N LYS A 159 -22.37 30.62 15.93
CA LYS A 159 -22.54 32.06 15.69
C LYS A 159 -23.82 32.34 14.90
N ALA A 160 -24.11 31.57 13.86
CA ALA A 160 -25.29 31.74 13.03
C ALA A 160 -26.62 31.51 13.80
N LEU A 161 -26.63 30.63 14.79
CA LEU A 161 -27.81 30.38 15.64
C LEU A 161 -28.04 31.46 16.72
N SER A 162 -27.01 32.25 17.02
CA SER A 162 -27.06 33.32 18.03
C SER A 162 -27.48 34.69 17.48
N GLN A 163 -27.56 34.82 16.16
CA GLN A 163 -28.02 36.02 15.45
C GLN A 163 -29.49 35.87 15.05
#